data_AF-A0A2G2UUM5-F1
#
_entry.id   AF-A0A2G2UUM5-F1
#
_cell.length_a   1.000
_cell.length_b   1.000
_cell.length_c   1.000
_cell.angle_alpha   90.00
_cell.angle_beta   90.00
_cell.angle_gamma   90.00
#
_symmetry.space_group_name_H-M   'P 1'
#
loop_
_entity.id
_entity.type
_entity.pdbx_description
1 polymer ?
#
loop_
_entity_poly.entity_id
_entity_poly.type
_entity_poly.pdbx_seq_one_letter_code
_entity_poly.pdbx_strand_id
1 'polypeptide(L)'
;MGKVKIGINGFGRIGRLVARVILQRDDVELVAVNDPFITTDYMTYMFKYDSVHGQWKHHELKVKDDKTLLFGEKPVTVFGVRNPEEIPWAETGAEYVVESTGVFTDKDKAAAHLKGGAKKVIISAPSKDAPMSFMTSLALLRV
;
A
#
# COMPACT_ATOMS: atom_id res chain seq x y z
N MET A 1 -12.95 12.47 13.90
CA MET A 1 -12.37 12.38 12.54
C MET A 1 -12.15 10.90 12.24
N GLY A 2 -12.56 10.40 11.08
CA GLY A 2 -12.31 8.99 10.71
C GLY A 2 -10.83 8.70 10.46
N LYS A 3 -10.41 7.43 10.53
CA LYS A 3 -9.05 7.02 10.16
C LYS A 3 -8.83 7.22 8.67
N VAL A 4 -7.63 7.66 8.28
CA VAL A 4 -7.28 7.81 6.86
C VAL A 4 -7.04 6.43 6.25
N LYS A 5 -7.81 6.09 5.21
CA LYS A 5 -7.73 4.80 4.54
C LYS A 5 -6.69 4.79 3.43
N ILE A 6 -5.76 3.84 3.51
CA ILE A 6 -4.59 3.76 2.64
C ILE A 6 -4.61 2.44 1.85
N GLY A 7 -4.37 2.55 0.55
CA GLY A 7 -4.02 1.46 -0.35
C GLY A 7 -2.53 1.49 -0.69
N ILE A 8 -1.95 0.32 -0.99
CA ILE A 8 -0.55 0.21 -1.42
C ILE A 8 -0.50 -0.47 -2.78
N ASN A 9 0.13 0.17 -3.76
CA ASN A 9 0.46 -0.46 -5.05
C ASN A 9 1.94 -0.90 -5.04
N GLY A 10 2.18 -2.19 -5.27
CA GLY A 10 3.48 -2.85 -5.15
C GLY A 10 3.80 -3.29 -3.72
N PHE A 11 3.79 -4.60 -3.46
CA PHE A 11 4.07 -5.15 -2.13
C PHE A 11 5.55 -5.58 -1.97
N GLY A 12 6.42 -4.77 -2.57
CA GLY A 12 7.87 -4.88 -2.51
C GLY A 12 8.45 -4.39 -1.18
N ARG A 13 9.75 -4.05 -1.17
CA ARG A 13 10.45 -3.65 0.05
C ARG A 13 9.82 -2.42 0.71
N ILE A 14 9.57 -1.36 -0.06
CA ILE A 14 8.96 -0.13 0.48
C ILE A 14 7.50 -0.37 0.89
N GLY A 15 6.70 -1.00 0.03
CA GLY A 15 5.29 -1.31 0.34
C GLY A 15 5.12 -2.09 1.64
N ARG A 16 5.94 -3.11 1.90
CA ARG A 16 5.88 -3.88 3.16
C ARG A 16 6.28 -3.05 4.38
N LEU A 17 7.29 -2.19 4.27
CA LEU A 17 7.69 -1.32 5.37
C LEU A 17 6.63 -0.26 5.67
N VAL A 18 6.02 0.31 4.64
CA VAL A 18 4.87 1.23 4.79
C VAL A 18 3.72 0.52 5.49
N ALA A 19 3.36 -0.70 5.07
CA ALA A 19 2.33 -1.50 5.75
C ALA A 19 2.67 -1.76 7.22
N ARG A 20 3.92 -2.12 7.55
CA ARG A 20 4.37 -2.30 8.95
C ARG A 20 4.19 -1.04 9.79
N VAL A 21 4.47 0.14 9.23
CA VAL A 21 4.27 1.43 9.92
C VAL A 21 2.80 1.74 10.10
N ILE A 22 1.98 1.58 9.05
CA ILE A 22 0.53 1.83 9.10
C ILE A 22 -0.15 0.98 10.18
N LEU A 23 0.21 -0.31 10.27
CA LEU A 23 -0.40 -1.24 11.23
C LEU A 23 -0.08 -0.92 12.69
N GLN A 24 0.94 -0.09 12.96
CA GLN A 24 1.31 0.36 14.30
C GLN A 24 0.75 1.74 14.66
N ARG A 25 -0.04 2.35 13.76
CA ARG A 25 -0.61 3.68 13.93
C ARG A 25 -2.12 3.62 14.08
N ASP A 26 -2.66 4.53 14.88
CA ASP A 26 -4.09 4.60 15.16
C ASP A 26 -4.85 5.60 14.27
N ASP A 27 -4.13 6.48 13.58
CA ASP A 27 -4.68 7.54 12.73
C ASP A 27 -4.85 7.15 11.25
N VAL A 28 -4.28 6.01 10.86
CA VAL A 28 -4.34 5.47 9.50
C VAL A 28 -4.81 4.02 9.51
N GLU A 29 -5.34 3.56 8.39
CA GLU A 29 -5.82 2.20 8.21
C GLU A 29 -5.39 1.66 6.85
N LEU A 30 -4.74 0.49 6.84
CA LEU A 30 -4.46 -0.24 5.60
C LEU A 30 -5.73 -0.99 5.20
N VAL A 31 -6.26 -0.71 4.02
CA VAL A 31 -7.50 -1.35 3.54
C VAL A 31 -7.27 -2.23 2.31
N ALA A 32 -6.23 -1.95 1.53
CA ALA A 32 -5.93 -2.67 0.31
C ALA A 32 -4.43 -2.72 -0.02
N VAL A 33 -4.02 -3.81 -0.66
CA VAL A 33 -2.71 -3.96 -1.30
C VAL A 33 -2.90 -4.51 -2.71
N ASN A 34 -2.10 -4.06 -3.67
CA ASN A 34 -2.07 -4.59 -5.02
C ASN A 34 -0.67 -5.06 -5.39
N ASP A 35 -0.54 -6.31 -5.84
CA ASP A 35 0.66 -6.79 -6.52
C ASP A 35 0.30 -7.91 -7.50
N PRO A 36 0.43 -7.70 -8.82
CA PRO A 36 0.05 -8.69 -9.82
C PRO A 36 1.03 -9.87 -9.95
N PHE A 37 2.15 -9.86 -9.22
CA PHE A 37 3.20 -10.87 -9.34
C PHE A 37 3.34 -11.77 -8.10
N ILE A 38 2.59 -11.47 -7.03
CA ILE A 38 2.76 -12.10 -5.72
C ILE A 38 1.42 -12.65 -5.26
N THR A 39 1.37 -13.93 -4.88
CA THR A 39 0.17 -14.53 -4.29
C THR A 39 0.00 -14.08 -2.84
N THR A 40 -1.24 -14.12 -2.34
CA THR A 40 -1.57 -13.73 -0.96
C THR A 40 -0.80 -14.53 0.09
N ASP A 41 -0.56 -15.82 -0.15
CA ASP A 41 0.31 -16.64 0.71
C ASP A 41 1.75 -16.14 0.71
N TYR A 42 2.29 -15.80 -0.47
CA TYR A 42 3.67 -15.32 -0.57
C TYR A 42 3.82 -13.91 0.03
N MET A 43 2.81 -13.05 -0.13
CA MET A 43 2.75 -11.75 0.57
C MET A 43 2.86 -11.93 2.08
N THR A 44 2.11 -12.90 2.63
CA THR A 44 2.12 -13.20 4.07
C THR A 44 3.49 -13.63 4.54
N TYR A 45 4.15 -14.53 3.80
CA TYR A 45 5.49 -14.97 4.10
C TYR A 45 6.50 -13.81 4.09
N MET A 46 6.51 -13.02 3.01
CA MET A 46 7.41 -11.87 2.83
C MET A 46 7.18 -10.76 3.85
N PHE A 47 5.94 -10.61 4.32
CA PHE A 47 5.63 -9.65 5.38
C PHE A 47 6.08 -10.15 6.75
N LYS A 48 5.86 -11.44 7.05
CA LYS A 48 6.23 -12.06 8.32
C LYS A 48 7.75 -12.10 8.51
N TYR A 49 8.51 -12.42 7.47
CA TYR A 49 9.96 -12.55 7.53
C TYR A 49 10.65 -11.47 6.69
N ASP A 50 11.27 -10.50 7.37
CA ASP A 50 12.14 -9.51 6.73
C ASP A 50 13.59 -9.69 7.21
N SER A 51 14.54 -9.80 6.28
CA SER A 51 15.94 -10.06 6.61
C SER A 51 16.65 -8.89 7.30
N VAL A 52 16.17 -7.66 7.13
CA VAL A 52 16.79 -6.44 7.67
C VAL A 52 16.08 -6.01 8.95
N HIS A 53 14.75 -6.00 8.92
CA HIS A 53 13.91 -5.51 10.03
C HIS A 53 13.37 -6.64 10.92
N GLY A 54 13.79 -7.88 10.66
CA GLY A 54 13.37 -9.04 11.43
C GLY A 54 11.91 -9.44 11.23
N GLN A 55 11.48 -10.38 12.06
CA GLN A 55 10.15 -10.95 12.01
C GLN A 55 9.09 -9.97 12.53
N TRP A 56 7.89 -10.01 11.93
CA TRP A 56 6.74 -9.30 12.45
C TRP A 56 6.23 -9.96 13.75
N LYS A 57 6.11 -9.16 14.82
CA LYS A 57 5.79 -9.65 16.18
C LYS A 57 4.52 -9.06 16.81
N HIS A 58 3.81 -8.15 16.12
CA HIS A 58 2.73 -7.38 16.75
C HIS A 58 1.37 -8.07 16.66
N HIS A 59 0.98 -8.49 15.46
CA HIS A 59 -0.31 -9.11 15.20
C HIS A 59 -0.12 -10.41 14.42
N GLU A 60 -1.00 -11.37 14.69
CA GLU A 60 -1.06 -12.59 13.90
C GLU A 60 -1.44 -12.26 12.46
N LEU A 61 -0.70 -12.81 11.49
CA LEU A 61 -1.08 -12.74 10.09
C LEU A 61 -1.78 -14.03 9.68
N LYS A 62 -2.96 -13.89 9.07
CA LYS A 62 -3.68 -15.02 8.47
C LYS A 62 -4.07 -14.69 7.04
N VAL A 63 -3.95 -15.68 6.17
CA VAL A 63 -4.61 -15.65 4.86
C VAL A 63 -6.03 -16.13 5.09
N LYS A 64 -7.02 -15.30 4.75
CA LYS A 64 -8.43 -15.69 4.82
C LYS A 64 -8.84 -16.40 3.54
N ASP A 65 -8.43 -15.83 2.41
CA ASP A 65 -8.68 -16.33 1.06
C ASP A 65 -7.68 -15.67 0.08
N ASP A 66 -7.74 -16.05 -1.19
CA ASP A 66 -6.83 -15.55 -2.25
C ASP A 66 -6.85 -14.03 -2.42
N LYS A 67 -7.87 -13.33 -1.91
CA LYS A 67 -8.05 -11.88 -2.06
C LYS A 67 -8.07 -11.14 -0.72
N THR A 68 -7.76 -11.80 0.39
CA THR A 68 -7.89 -11.18 1.71
C THR A 68 -6.82 -11.63 2.70
N LEU A 69 -6.08 -10.66 3.22
CA LEU A 69 -5.15 -10.81 4.34
C LEU A 69 -5.77 -10.27 5.62
N LEU A 70 -5.56 -10.99 6.72
CA LEU A 70 -5.96 -10.56 8.06
C LEU A 70 -4.71 -10.18 8.85
N PHE A 71 -4.69 -8.94 9.34
CA PHE A 71 -3.71 -8.47 10.33
C PHE A 71 -4.40 -8.39 11.69
N GLY A 72 -4.30 -9.47 12.47
CA GLY A 72 -5.19 -9.71 13.61
C GLY A 72 -6.62 -9.94 13.11
N GLU A 73 -7.54 -9.06 13.50
CA GLU A 73 -8.94 -9.10 13.06
C GLU A 73 -9.23 -8.17 11.87
N LYS A 74 -8.25 -7.35 11.45
CA LYS A 74 -8.43 -6.34 10.40
C LYS A 74 -8.24 -6.96 9.01
N PRO A 75 -9.27 -6.95 8.15
CA PRO A 75 -9.15 -7.42 6.77
C PRO A 75 -8.52 -6.37 5.86
N VAL A 76 -7.62 -6.83 5.00
CA VAL A 76 -6.97 -6.07 3.94
C VAL A 76 -7.19 -6.81 2.64
N THR A 77 -7.82 -6.14 1.68
CA THR A 77 -8.08 -6.71 0.35
C THR A 77 -6.79 -6.78 -0.45
N VAL A 78 -6.58 -7.89 -1.14
CA VAL A 78 -5.46 -8.11 -2.06
C VAL A 78 -5.98 -8.10 -3.49
N PHE A 79 -5.38 -7.23 -4.29
CA PHE A 79 -5.57 -7.16 -5.73
C PHE A 79 -4.34 -7.68 -6.46
N GLY A 80 -4.56 -8.22 -7.65
CA GLY A 80 -3.53 -8.73 -8.56
C GLY A 80 -3.61 -8.07 -9.94
N VAL A 81 -3.87 -6.78 -9.98
CA VAL A 81 -4.17 -6.03 -11.21
C VAL A 81 -2.92 -5.30 -11.69
N ARG A 82 -2.60 -5.43 -12.99
CA ARG A 82 -1.41 -4.81 -13.59
C ARG A 82 -1.63 -3.34 -13.94
N ASN A 83 -2.81 -3.00 -14.45
CA ASN A 83 -3.12 -1.67 -14.90
C ASN A 83 -3.61 -0.82 -13.71
N PRO A 84 -2.92 0.26 -13.32
CA PRO A 84 -3.28 1.08 -12.16
C PRO A 84 -4.70 1.66 -12.16
N GLU A 85 -5.28 1.89 -13.34
CA GLU A 85 -6.63 2.46 -13.49
C GLU A 85 -7.75 1.44 -13.25
N GLU A 86 -7.44 0.15 -13.37
CA GLU A 86 -8.39 -0.95 -13.18
C GLU A 86 -8.44 -1.44 -11.72
N ILE A 87 -7.55 -0.93 -10.86
CA ILE A 87 -7.54 -1.31 -9.44
C ILE A 87 -8.73 -0.65 -8.75
N PRO A 88 -9.68 -1.42 -8.18
CA PRO A 88 -10.93 -0.86 -7.65
C PRO A 88 -10.75 -0.32 -6.23
N TRP A 89 -9.96 0.75 -6.07
CA TRP A 89 -9.70 1.40 -4.78
C TRP A 89 -11.00 1.85 -4.08
N ALA A 90 -11.98 2.31 -4.86
CA ALA A 90 -13.29 2.71 -4.36
C ALA A 90 -14.00 1.61 -3.55
N GLU A 91 -13.88 0.34 -3.95
CA GLU A 91 -14.54 -0.79 -3.27
C GLU A 91 -14.04 -0.99 -1.84
N THR A 92 -12.76 -0.68 -1.60
CA THR A 92 -12.11 -0.81 -0.29
C THR A 92 -12.15 0.49 0.52
N GLY A 93 -12.56 1.59 -0.12
CA GLY A 93 -12.53 2.93 0.44
C GLY A 93 -11.12 3.50 0.60
N ALA A 94 -10.13 3.01 -0.16
CA ALA A 94 -8.77 3.55 -0.14
C ALA A 94 -8.76 4.97 -0.72
N GLU A 95 -8.52 5.97 0.13
CA GLU A 95 -8.49 7.37 -0.28
C GLU A 95 -7.09 7.81 -0.72
N TYR A 96 -6.06 7.28 -0.07
CA TYR A 96 -4.66 7.56 -0.36
C TYR A 96 -3.99 6.30 -0.87
N VAL A 97 -3.28 6.39 -1.99
CA VAL A 97 -2.52 5.27 -2.55
C VAL A 97 -1.03 5.56 -2.46
N VAL A 98 -0.28 4.63 -1.89
CA VAL A 98 1.18 4.65 -1.95
C VAL A 98 1.63 3.84 -3.16
N GLU A 99 2.18 4.54 -4.15
CA GLU A 99 2.75 3.95 -5.35
C GLU A 99 4.21 3.56 -5.09
N SER A 100 4.43 2.25 -4.95
CA SER A 100 5.72 1.66 -4.60
C SER A 100 6.17 0.51 -5.49
N THR A 101 5.60 0.42 -6.70
CA THR A 101 6.08 -0.46 -7.77
C THR A 101 7.40 0.02 -8.38
N GLY A 102 7.64 1.34 -8.36
CA GLY A 102 8.77 1.96 -9.05
C GLY A 102 8.59 2.08 -10.57
N VAL A 103 7.43 1.70 -11.11
CA VAL A 103 7.13 1.76 -12.56
C VAL A 103 6.34 3.03 -12.91
N PHE A 104 5.39 3.40 -12.05
CA PHE A 104 4.50 4.55 -12.26
C PHE A 104 4.99 5.79 -11.51
N THR A 105 6.19 6.26 -11.86
CA THR A 105 6.87 7.36 -11.14
C THR A 105 6.58 8.75 -11.69
N ASP A 106 5.95 8.85 -12.86
CA ASP A 106 5.54 10.12 -13.46
C ASP A 106 4.11 10.49 -13.05
N LYS A 107 3.82 11.79 -12.97
CA LYS A 107 2.52 12.30 -12.49
C LYS A 107 1.33 11.69 -13.24
N ASP A 108 1.39 11.64 -14.56
CA ASP A 108 0.27 11.17 -15.38
C ASP A 108 0.04 9.66 -15.23
N LYS A 109 1.13 8.90 -15.08
CA LYS A 109 1.06 7.46 -14.82
C LYS A 109 0.48 7.16 -13.44
N ALA A 110 0.94 7.87 -12.42
CA ALA A 110 0.44 7.72 -11.06
C ALA A 110 -1.04 8.18 -10.94
N ALA A 111 -1.44 9.20 -11.71
CA ALA A 111 -2.81 9.69 -11.74
C ALA A 111 -3.82 8.65 -12.24
N ALA A 112 -3.37 7.57 -12.90
CA ALA A 112 -4.24 6.46 -13.29
C ALA A 112 -4.98 5.84 -12.08
N HIS A 113 -4.40 5.82 -10.88
CA HIS A 113 -5.09 5.35 -9.67
C HIS A 113 -6.30 6.18 -9.27
N LEU A 114 -6.37 7.45 -9.68
CA LEU A 114 -7.52 8.30 -9.41
C LEU A 114 -8.78 7.77 -10.13
N LYS A 115 -8.60 7.14 -11.30
CA LYS A 115 -9.70 6.48 -12.02
C LYS A 115 -10.26 5.29 -11.26
N GLY A 116 -9.41 4.57 -10.50
CA GLY A 116 -9.81 3.49 -9.60
C GLY A 116 -10.53 3.95 -8.33
N GLY A 117 -10.65 5.26 -8.10
CA GLY A 117 -11.35 5.85 -6.96
C GLY A 117 -10.46 6.37 -5.84
N ALA A 118 -9.14 6.35 -6.00
CA ALA A 118 -8.24 7.02 -5.06
C ALA A 118 -8.40 8.55 -5.14
N LYS A 119 -8.24 9.25 -4.02
CA LYS A 119 -8.29 10.72 -3.97
C LYS A 119 -6.91 11.35 -4.16
N LYS A 120 -5.87 10.72 -3.62
CA LYS A 120 -4.48 11.19 -3.69
C LYS A 120 -3.52 10.03 -3.86
N VAL A 121 -2.40 10.30 -4.53
CA VAL A 121 -1.35 9.30 -4.80
C VAL A 121 -0.01 9.84 -4.31
N ILE A 122 0.74 8.99 -3.60
CA ILE A 122 2.06 9.27 -3.06
C ILE A 122 3.06 8.38 -3.81
N ILE A 123 3.95 8.99 -4.58
CA ILE A 123 4.98 8.27 -5.34
C ILE A 123 6.21 8.08 -4.42
N SER A 124 6.63 6.83 -4.22
CA SER A 124 7.75 6.50 -3.31
C SER A 124 9.14 6.51 -3.97
N ALA A 125 9.23 7.04 -5.19
CA ALA A 125 10.46 7.12 -5.97
C ALA A 125 10.58 8.53 -6.61
N PRO A 126 11.79 8.93 -7.05
CA PRO A 126 11.98 10.21 -7.73
C PRO A 126 11.09 10.31 -8.97
N SER A 127 10.39 11.44 -9.09
CA SER A 127 9.59 11.78 -10.27
C SER A 127 10.29 12.85 -11.08
N LYS A 128 10.16 12.78 -12.41
CA LYS A 128 10.69 13.82 -13.31
C LYS A 128 9.84 15.08 -13.29
N ASP A 129 8.51 14.90 -13.20
CA ASP A 129 7.54 15.96 -13.49
C ASP A 129 6.53 16.20 -12.35
N ALA A 130 6.45 15.31 -11.36
CA ALA A 130 5.68 15.62 -10.17
C ALA A 130 6.48 16.66 -9.34
N PRO A 131 5.84 17.76 -8.89
CA PRO A 131 6.52 18.75 -8.07
C PRO A 131 7.09 18.03 -6.84
N MET A 132 8.42 17.91 -6.79
CA MET A 132 9.18 17.20 -5.76
C MET A 132 9.02 17.94 -4.43
N SER A 133 7.90 17.71 -3.76
CA SER A 133 7.48 18.59 -2.67
C SER A 133 7.89 18.11 -1.28
N PHE A 134 8.34 16.85 -1.10
CA PHE A 134 8.77 16.38 0.22
C PHE A 134 9.88 15.33 0.12
N MET A 135 11.14 15.80 0.07
CA MET A 135 12.30 14.97 0.33
C MET A 135 12.54 14.92 1.84
N THR A 136 11.74 14.12 2.52
CA THR A 136 12.05 13.59 3.85
C THR A 136 11.81 12.11 3.77
N SER A 137 12.81 11.30 4.11
CA SER A 137 12.71 9.83 4.13
C SER A 137 11.43 9.41 4.84
N LEU A 138 10.42 9.02 4.06
CA LEU A 138 9.14 8.50 4.54
C LEU A 138 8.54 9.24 5.76
N ALA A 139 8.42 10.57 5.73
CA ALA A 139 7.74 11.32 6.79
C ALA A 139 6.26 11.58 6.42
N LEU A 140 5.42 10.75 7.02
CA LEU A 140 4.04 10.98 7.42
C LEU A 140 3.61 12.45 7.66
N LEU A 141 2.38 12.74 7.21
CA LEU A 141 1.34 13.54 7.89
C LEU A 141 1.68 14.98 8.34
N ARG A 142 1.25 15.97 7.54
CA ARG A 142 0.45 17.17 7.92
C ARG A 142 0.51 18.21 6.79
N VAL A 143 -0.61 18.43 6.09
CA VAL A 143 -1.34 19.72 5.98
C VAL A 143 -2.81 19.38 5.72
#